data_AF-A0A2E8WN59-F1
#
_entry.id   AF-A0A2E8WN59-F1
#
_cell.length_a   1.000
_cell.length_b   1.000
_cell.length_c   1.000
_cell.angle_alpha   90.00
_cell.angle_beta   90.00
_cell.angle_gamma   90.00
#
_symmetry.space_group_name_H-M   'P 1'
#
loop_
_entity.id
_entity.type
_entity.pdbx_description
1 polymer ?
#
loop_
_entity_poly.entity_id
_entity_poly.type
_entity_poly.pdbx_seq_one_letter_code
_entity_poly.pdbx_strand_id
1 'polypeptide(L)' 'MTAAPGWEWERHESELARHPTVHFSAAYVIERGTLEAGPSLEFSKSAEGQHFALNLHCLLHL' A
#
# COMPACT_ATOMS: atom_id res chain seq x y z
N MET A 1 -9.57 6.55 -3.53
CA MET A 1 -9.16 5.17 -3.86
C MET A 1 -8.13 5.26 -4.96
N THR A 2 -6.99 4.61 -4.78
CA THR A 2 -5.83 4.72 -5.67
C THR A 2 -5.41 3.31 -6.08
N ALA A 3 -5.07 3.13 -7.36
CA ALA A 3 -4.50 1.89 -7.88
C ALA A 3 -3.08 2.18 -8.38
N ALA A 4 -2.09 1.41 -7.91
CA ALA A 4 -0.69 1.62 -8.26
C ALA A 4 0.03 0.28 -8.50
N PRO A 5 0.90 0.20 -9.51
CA PRO A 5 1.79 -0.94 -9.65
C PRO A 5 2.84 -0.89 -8.53
N GLY A 6 3.28 -2.06 -8.07
CA GLY A 6 4.30 -2.16 -7.04
C GLY A 6 5.05 -3.49 -7.06
N TRP A 7 5.85 -3.69 -6.04
CA TRP A 7 6.63 -4.90 -5.81
C TRP A 7 6.46 -5.34 -4.37
N GLU A 8 6.14 -6.60 -4.17
CA GLU A 8 6.03 -7.21 -2.85
C GLU A 8 7.11 -8.26 -2.65
N TRP A 9 7.59 -8.35 -1.40
CA TRP A 9 8.50 -9.39 -0.98
C TRP A 9 7.71 -10.50 -0.33
N GLU A 10 7.72 -11.68 -0.94
CA GLU A 10 7.05 -12.86 -0.41
C GLU A 10 8.09 -13.93 -0.08
N ARG A 11 7.87 -14.63 1.03
CA ARG A 11 8.72 -15.75 1.41
C ARG A 11 8.17 -17.00 0.74
N HIS A 12 8.96 -17.58 -0.16
CA HIS A 12 8.66 -18.84 -0.81
C HIS A 12 9.61 -19.90 -0.26
N GLU A 13 9.06 -20.89 0.46
CA GLU A 13 9.82 -21.93 1.17
C GLU A 13 10.88 -21.35 2.13
N SER A 14 12.09 -21.14 1.63
CA SER A 14 13.26 -20.60 2.33
C SER A 14 13.85 -19.33 1.70
N GLU A 15 13.29 -18.84 0.60
CA GLU A 15 13.80 -17.69 -0.17
C GLU A 15 12.84 -16.50 -0.10
N LEU A 16 13.41 -15.28 -0.09
CA LEU A 16 12.64 -14.04 -0.17
C LEU A 16 12.68 -13.56 -1.62
N ALA A 17 11.54 -13.63 -2.31
CA ALA A 17 11.42 -13.27 -3.72
C ALA A 17 10.58 -12.00 -3.91
N ARG A 18 10.88 -11.24 -4.97
CA ARG A 18 10.10 -10.06 -5.35
C ARG A 18 9.12 -10.41 -6.47
N HIS A 19 7.85 -10.06 -6.27
CA HIS A 19 6.82 -10.25 -7.28
C HIS A 19 6.19 -8.91 -7.67
N PRO A 20 5.88 -8.70 -8.97
CA PRO A 20 5.09 -7.56 -9.38
C PRO A 20 3.66 -7.73 -8.82
N THR A 21 3.08 -6.63 -8.36
CA THR A 21 1.76 -6.62 -7.74
C THR A 21 1.03 -5.33 -8.11
N VAL A 22 -0.29 -5.33 -7.91
CA VAL A 22 -1.13 -4.13 -8.02
C VAL A 22 -1.71 -3.85 -6.65
N HIS A 23 -1.44 -2.65 -6.14
CA HIS A 23 -1.94 -2.17 -4.87
C HIS A 23 -3.20 -1.33 -5.09
N PHE A 24 -4.24 -1.63 -4.33
CA PHE A 24 -5.47 -0.86 -4.21
C PHE A 24 -5.51 -0.27 -2.81
N SER A 25 -5.49 1.06 -2.71
CA SER A 25 -5.50 1.76 -1.44
C SER A 25 -6.72 2.65 -1.30
N ALA A 26 -7.32 2.62 -0.11
CA ALA A 26 -8.36 3.55 0.32
C ALA A 26 -7.93 4.21 1.62
N ALA A 27 -7.86 5.54 1.62
CA ALA A 27 -7.48 6.33 2.78
C ALA A 27 -8.65 7.21 3.21
N TYR A 28 -8.83 7.35 4.52
CA TYR A 28 -9.63 8.42 5.11
C TYR A 28 -8.66 9.45 5.66
N VAL A 29 -8.68 10.66 5.09
CA VAL A 29 -7.65 11.67 5.33
C VAL A 29 -8.27 12.91 5.95
N ILE A 30 -7.53 13.52 6.87
CA ILE A 30 -7.84 14.83 7.45
C ILE A 30 -6.78 15.79 6.93
N GLU A 31 -7.25 16.86 6.31
CA GLU A 31 -6.40 17.95 5.83
C GLU A 31 -6.27 19.02 6.90
N ARG A 32 -5.03 19.44 7.19
CA ARG A 32 -4.74 20.56 8.09
C ARG A 32 -3.60 21.39 7.52
N GLY A 33 -3.94 22.47 6.81
CA GLY A 33 -2.97 23.36 6.20
C GLY A 33 -2.22 22.66 5.06
N THR A 34 -0.90 22.50 5.19
CA THR A 34 -0.04 21.84 4.20
C THR A 34 0.11 20.34 4.43
N LEU A 35 -0.52 19.78 5.47
CA LEU A 35 -0.43 18.36 5.81
C LEU A 35 -1.76 17.66 5.57
N GLU A 36 -1.70 16.53 4.89
CA GLU A 36 -2.78 15.56 4.80
C GLU A 36 -2.33 14.27 5.49
N ALA A 37 -3.12 13.77 6.46
CA ALA A 37 -2.81 12.53 7.14
C ALA A 37 -4.05 11.74 7.55
N GLY A 38 -3.94 10.42 7.59
CA GLY A 38 -5.01 9.57 8.11
C GLY A 38 -4.79 8.07 7.87
N PRO A 39 -5.63 7.21 8.44
CA PRO A 39 -5.53 5.78 8.23
C PRO A 39 -5.83 5.41 6.78
N SER A 40 -5.15 4.37 6.30
CA SER A 40 -5.38 3.79 4.99
C SER A 40 -5.41 2.28 5.06
N LEU A 41 -6.31 1.69 4.29
CA LEU A 41 -6.39 0.27 4.05
C LEU A 41 -5.86 -0.01 2.66
N GLU A 42 -4.98 -0.98 2.56
CA GLU A 42 -4.42 -1.42 1.31
C GLU A 42 -4.71 -2.91 1.10
N PHE A 43 -5.06 -3.23 -0.13
CA PHE A 43 -5.15 -4.57 -0.65
C PHE A 43 -4.21 -4.71 -1.83
N SER A 44 -3.42 -5.76 -1.85
CA SER A 44 -2.53 -6.07 -2.96
C SER A 44 -2.69 -7.52 -3.38
N LYS A 45 -2.46 -7.76 -4.67
CA LYS A 45 -2.55 -9.09 -5.26
C LYS A 45 -1.38 -9.32 -6.21
N SER A 46 -0.58 -10.33 -5.89
CA SER A 46 0.48 -10.86 -6.74
C SER A 46 0.01 -12.17 -7.40
N ALA A 47 0.90 -12.80 -8.19
CA ALA A 47 0.64 -14.14 -8.73
C ALA A 47 0.64 -15.23 -7.63
N GLU A 48 1.30 -14.96 -6.51
CA GLU A 48 1.59 -15.90 -5.43
C GLU A 48 0.62 -15.73 -4.24
N GLY A 49 0.06 -14.52 -4.06
CA GLY A 49 -0.74 -14.25 -2.87
C GLY A 49 -1.59 -12.98 -2.93
N GLN A 50 -2.29 -12.75 -1.83
CA GLN A 50 -3.06 -11.54 -1.55
C GLN A 50 -2.68 -11.01 -0.17
N HIS A 51 -2.46 -9.72 -0.04
CA HIS A 51 -2.09 -9.08 1.22
C HIS A 51 -3.03 -7.94 1.56
N PHE A 52 -3.25 -7.76 2.86
CA PHE A 52 -3.99 -6.62 3.40
C PHE A 52 -3.08 -5.89 4.38
N ALA A 53 -3.02 -4.57 4.25
CA ALA A 53 -2.23 -3.74 5.14
C ALA A 53 -3.08 -2.60 5.71
N LEU A 54 -2.83 -2.30 6.99
CA LEU A 54 -3.28 -1.08 7.62
C LEU A 54 -2.09 -0.13 7.69
N ASN A 55 -2.18 0.97 6.96
CA ASN A 55 -1.11 1.93 6.73
C ASN A 55 -1.51 3.32 7.25
N LEU A 56 -0.53 4.20 7.42
CA LEU A 56 -0.75 5.63 7.67
C LEU A 56 -0.43 6.40 6.39
N HIS A 57 -1.42 7.07 5.81
CA HIS A 57 -1.21 8.00 4.71
C HIS A 57 -0.72 9.33 5.28
N CYS A 58 0.34 9.89 4.68
CA CYS A 58 0.90 11.20 5.00
C CYS A 58 1.39 11.87 3.72
N LEU A 59 0.91 13.07 3.42
CA LEU A 59 1.36 13.89 2.30
C LEU A 59 1.61 15.34 2.75
N LEU A 60 2.70 15.92 2.26
CA LEU A 60 3.05 17.33 2.45
C LEU A 60 2.82 18.08 1.15
N HIS A 61 1.93 19.07 1.15
CA HIS A 61 1.70 19.98 0.04
C HIS A 61 2.79 21.07 0.08
N LEU A 62 3.61 21.14 -0.98
CA LEU A 62 4.65 22.16 -1.19
C LEU A 62 4.14 23.30 -2.08
#